data_AF-A0A8X7MHW7-F1
#
_entry.id   AF-A0A8X7MHW7-F1
#
_cell.length_a   1.000
_cell.length_b   1.000
_cell.length_c   1.000
_cell.angle_alpha   90.00
_cell.angle_beta   90.00
_cell.angle_gamma   90.00
#
_symmetry.space_group_name_H-M   'P 1'
#
loop_
_entity.id
_entity.type
_entity.pdbx_description
1 polymer ?
#
loop_
_entity_poly.entity_id
_entity_poly.type
_entity_poly.pdbx_seq_one_letter_code
_entity_poly.pdbx_strand_id
1 'polypeptide(L)'
;NVRGVLVEKAVEAARANATWQFFSLAEIHPRTFTVTHPLCAFFIAYLLSDLALGAIFYPSMMNMASGWVHHTAYIFFFSYWLHRGWGHIAATAAVFELPTFVMGIACLYPPLRSNMGFTISFFITRVGLHFGILYATYTKKGRNAPGIDGSWAPFICVAVTYPMHLFWGYKCILSVQKRMRKRSLSRKAKLEEGTLSARDAQDLTAASEKARANPTELLSKRRRPNFAQNLRLQIPAIAANAGRFFNGLAPPDTTSALNTPAITPTGGAVPVYANFGSAAPVLALHKAARAAADRLGRGRKQSTSSLAGSLSELDTEPESVASSSALERRPSLQNNSKRHSTGGSTTPFGTVAVIPLDAGPDARDKTPFLAIRSQAETTDRARRLVADAVRKAWAQRAPESWKREWDEEE
;
A
#
# COMPACT_ATOMS: atom_id res chain seq x y z
N ASN A 1 -13.58 -0.08 -63.59
CA ASN A 1 -13.09 0.80 -62.49
C ASN A 1 -13.60 0.46 -61.09
N VAL A 2 -14.72 -0.25 -60.90
CA VAL A 2 -15.25 -0.58 -59.56
C VAL A 2 -14.29 -1.43 -58.71
N ARG A 3 -13.59 -2.39 -59.32
CA ARG A 3 -12.66 -3.28 -58.62
C ARG A 3 -11.44 -2.56 -58.03
N GLY A 4 -10.94 -1.51 -58.69
CA GLY A 4 -9.84 -0.68 -58.18
C GLY A 4 -10.26 0.11 -56.93
N VAL A 5 -11.43 0.75 -56.98
CA VAL A 5 -11.99 1.50 -55.84
C VAL A 5 -12.26 0.59 -54.63
N LEU A 6 -12.72 -0.64 -54.85
CA LEU A 6 -12.92 -1.62 -53.77
C LEU A 6 -11.60 -2.07 -53.13
N VAL A 7 -10.55 -2.27 -53.94
CA VAL A 7 -9.21 -2.63 -53.42
C VAL A 7 -8.60 -1.47 -52.64
N GLU A 8 -8.71 -0.23 -53.12
CA GLU A 8 -8.24 0.93 -52.35
C GLU A 8 -8.99 1.08 -51.01
N LYS A 9 -10.33 0.96 -51.02
CA LYS A 9 -11.11 0.99 -49.78
C LYS A 9 -10.78 -0.16 -48.84
N ALA A 10 -10.51 -1.35 -49.35
CA ALA A 10 -10.10 -2.49 -48.54
C ALA A 10 -8.69 -2.32 -47.96
N VAL A 11 -7.76 -1.73 -48.71
CA VAL A 11 -6.41 -1.41 -48.23
C VAL A 11 -6.44 -0.25 -47.23
N GLU A 12 -7.28 0.77 -47.43
CA GLU A 12 -7.53 1.81 -46.44
C GLU A 12 -8.19 1.26 -45.18
N ALA A 13 -9.19 0.40 -45.30
CA ALA A 13 -9.81 -0.27 -44.15
C ALA A 13 -8.81 -1.18 -43.43
N ALA A 14 -7.98 -1.93 -44.16
CA ALA A 14 -6.93 -2.77 -43.58
C ALA A 14 -5.83 -1.92 -42.92
N ARG A 15 -5.44 -0.79 -43.50
CA ARG A 15 -4.50 0.17 -42.88
C ARG A 15 -5.12 0.83 -41.65
N ALA A 16 -6.39 1.22 -41.72
CA ALA A 16 -7.13 1.76 -40.60
C ALA A 16 -7.26 0.74 -39.47
N ASN A 17 -7.46 -0.54 -39.78
CA ASN A 17 -7.53 -1.63 -38.80
C ASN A 17 -6.14 -2.03 -38.28
N ALA A 18 -5.09 -1.92 -39.09
CA ALA A 18 -3.71 -2.16 -38.69
C ALA A 18 -3.15 -1.06 -37.77
N THR A 19 -3.71 0.16 -37.82
CA THR A 19 -3.36 1.23 -36.88
C THR A 19 -4.08 1.02 -35.55
N TRP A 20 -3.57 0.16 -34.66
CA TRP A 20 -3.86 0.07 -33.21
C TRP A 20 -5.24 0.64 -32.76
N GLN A 21 -6.35 0.27 -33.42
CA GLN A 21 -7.65 0.91 -33.16
C GLN A 21 -8.17 0.62 -31.74
N PHE A 22 -7.62 -0.43 -31.11
CA PHE A 22 -7.87 -0.76 -29.71
C PHE A 22 -7.57 0.42 -28.75
N PHE A 23 -6.75 1.39 -29.17
CA PHE A 23 -6.44 2.61 -28.40
C PHE A 23 -6.94 3.89 -29.08
N SER A 24 -8.16 3.88 -29.63
CA SER A 24 -8.80 5.07 -30.19
C SER A 24 -9.44 5.92 -29.08
N LEU A 25 -8.70 6.91 -28.56
CA LEU A 25 -9.25 7.89 -27.59
C LEU A 25 -10.47 8.65 -28.14
N ALA A 26 -10.59 8.76 -29.47
CA ALA A 26 -11.68 9.45 -30.14
C ALA A 26 -13.05 8.75 -29.97
N GLU A 27 -13.06 7.45 -29.69
CA GLU A 27 -14.29 6.67 -29.48
C GLU A 27 -14.74 6.67 -28.02
N ILE A 28 -13.93 7.20 -27.10
CA ILE A 28 -14.27 7.28 -25.69
C ILE A 28 -15.33 8.35 -25.49
N HIS A 29 -16.53 7.93 -25.10
CA HIS A 29 -17.58 8.86 -24.72
C HIS A 29 -17.29 9.43 -23.33
N PRO A 30 -17.09 10.75 -23.18
CA PRO A 30 -16.70 11.34 -21.91
C PRO A 30 -17.90 11.38 -20.95
N ARG A 31 -18.08 10.31 -20.16
CA ARG A 31 -19.06 10.27 -19.05
C ARG A 31 -18.52 11.00 -17.82
N THR A 32 -18.34 12.32 -17.96
CA THR A 32 -17.58 13.15 -17.02
C THR A 32 -18.16 13.10 -15.61
N PHE A 33 -19.41 13.55 -15.47
CA PHE A 33 -20.06 13.76 -14.17
C PHE A 33 -20.45 12.47 -13.44
N THR A 34 -20.89 11.44 -14.16
CA THR A 34 -21.46 10.23 -13.53
C THR A 34 -20.39 9.23 -13.12
N VAL A 35 -19.32 9.09 -13.91
CA VAL A 35 -18.31 8.03 -13.70
C VAL A 35 -16.95 8.62 -13.40
N THR A 36 -16.44 9.49 -14.27
CA THR A 36 -15.02 9.87 -14.19
C THR A 36 -14.71 10.79 -13.02
N HIS A 37 -15.59 11.74 -12.70
CA HIS A 37 -15.39 12.68 -11.59
C HIS A 37 -15.39 11.96 -10.24
N PRO A 38 -16.40 11.12 -9.89
CA PRO A 38 -16.38 10.32 -8.67
C PRO A 38 -15.15 9.41 -8.57
N LEU A 39 -14.75 8.74 -9.67
CA LEU A 39 -13.56 7.88 -9.67
C LEU A 39 -12.27 8.65 -9.40
N CYS A 40 -12.07 9.80 -10.06
CA CYS A 40 -10.90 10.64 -9.84
C CYS A 40 -10.88 11.18 -8.40
N ALA A 41 -12.01 11.69 -7.91
CA ALA A 41 -12.13 12.21 -6.55
C ALA A 41 -11.87 11.12 -5.51
N PHE A 42 -12.43 9.92 -5.70
CA PHE A 42 -12.17 8.75 -4.85
C PHE A 42 -10.69 8.39 -4.84
N PHE A 43 -10.04 8.34 -6.01
CA PHE A 43 -8.63 8.00 -6.10
C PHE A 43 -7.73 9.06 -5.44
N ILE A 44 -8.02 10.35 -5.63
CA ILE A 44 -7.30 11.44 -4.95
C ILE A 44 -7.47 11.33 -3.43
N ALA A 45 -8.70 11.10 -2.94
CA ALA A 45 -8.98 10.93 -1.52
C ALA A 45 -8.29 9.70 -0.94
N TYR A 46 -8.23 8.60 -1.70
CA TYR A 46 -7.48 7.40 -1.36
C TYR A 46 -5.98 7.70 -1.22
N LEU A 47 -5.36 8.38 -2.20
CA LEU A 47 -3.94 8.73 -2.14
C LEU A 47 -3.61 9.66 -0.97
N LEU A 48 -4.48 10.64 -0.69
CA LEU A 48 -4.33 11.53 0.47
C LEU A 48 -4.43 10.73 1.79
N SER A 49 -5.39 9.82 1.87
CA SER A 49 -5.58 8.96 3.04
C SER A 49 -4.39 8.02 3.25
N ASP A 50 -3.89 7.40 2.18
CA ASP A 50 -2.73 6.52 2.23
C ASP A 50 -1.46 7.28 2.65
N LEU A 51 -1.27 8.50 2.13
CA LEU A 51 -0.15 9.35 2.52
C LEU A 51 -0.24 9.79 3.99
N ALA A 52 -1.43 10.17 4.45
CA ALA A 52 -1.65 10.58 5.84
C ALA A 52 -1.46 9.41 6.82
N LEU A 53 -2.10 8.27 6.54
CA LEU A 53 -1.98 7.08 7.38
C LEU A 53 -0.56 6.50 7.35
N GLY A 54 0.07 6.49 6.18
CA GLY A 54 1.48 6.10 6.04
C GLY A 54 2.39 7.00 6.87
N ALA A 55 2.20 8.31 6.84
CA ALA A 55 3.05 9.26 7.56
C ALA A 55 2.89 9.15 9.08
N ILE A 56 1.67 8.87 9.55
CA ILE A 56 1.36 8.77 10.99
C ILE A 56 1.75 7.39 11.55
N PHE A 57 1.33 6.31 10.90
CA PHE A 57 1.42 4.96 11.45
C PHE A 57 2.61 4.15 10.91
N TYR A 58 3.09 4.46 9.71
CA TYR A 58 4.14 3.68 9.03
C TYR A 58 5.28 4.53 8.45
N PRO A 59 5.81 5.53 9.19
CA PRO A 59 6.83 6.44 8.65
C PRO A 59 8.12 5.72 8.23
N SER A 60 8.44 4.57 8.85
CA SER A 60 9.60 3.75 8.50
C SER A 60 9.43 2.94 7.20
N MET A 61 8.20 2.70 6.76
CA MET A 61 7.90 1.97 5.52
C MET A 61 7.71 2.92 4.33
N MET A 62 7.49 4.22 4.59
CA MET A 62 7.36 5.23 3.56
C MET A 62 8.72 5.62 2.99
N ASN A 63 9.11 4.96 1.90
CA ASN A 63 10.27 5.38 1.13
C ASN A 63 9.96 6.67 0.35
N MET A 64 10.93 7.59 0.27
CA MET A 64 10.76 8.92 -0.34
C MET A 64 10.30 8.83 -1.80
N ALA A 65 10.92 7.94 -2.58
CA ALA A 65 10.64 7.83 -4.01
C ALA A 65 9.33 7.10 -4.31
N SER A 66 9.05 5.98 -3.61
CA SER A 66 7.89 5.15 -3.92
C SER A 66 6.62 5.55 -3.18
N GLY A 67 6.73 6.20 -2.02
CA GLY A 67 5.59 6.68 -1.24
C GLY A 67 5.30 8.15 -1.55
N TRP A 68 6.15 9.05 -1.06
CA TRP A 68 5.91 10.49 -1.11
C TRP A 68 5.82 11.06 -2.52
N VAL A 69 6.92 10.97 -3.29
CA VAL A 69 6.98 11.60 -4.63
C VAL A 69 5.91 11.01 -5.54
N HIS A 70 5.72 9.70 -5.49
CA HIS A 70 4.73 9.00 -6.30
C HIS A 70 3.29 9.44 -6.00
N HIS A 71 2.89 9.44 -4.72
CA HIS A 71 1.52 9.74 -4.33
C HIS A 71 1.23 11.23 -4.51
N THR A 72 2.17 12.11 -4.15
CA THR A 72 2.04 13.56 -4.39
C THR A 72 1.95 13.88 -5.88
N ALA A 73 2.77 13.26 -6.73
CA ALA A 73 2.69 13.45 -8.18
C ALA A 73 1.34 13.00 -8.75
N TYR A 74 0.80 11.87 -8.29
CA TYR A 74 -0.52 11.43 -8.73
C TYR A 74 -1.65 12.33 -8.23
N ILE A 75 -1.62 12.78 -6.98
CA ILE A 75 -2.61 13.74 -6.47
C ILE A 75 -2.60 14.99 -7.37
N PHE A 76 -1.43 15.51 -7.72
CA PHE A 76 -1.29 16.66 -8.60
C PHE A 76 -1.82 16.38 -10.02
N PHE A 77 -1.39 15.29 -10.66
CA PHE A 77 -1.81 14.96 -12.02
C PHE A 77 -3.31 14.68 -12.12
N PHE A 78 -3.89 13.91 -11.21
CA PHE A 78 -5.32 13.62 -11.22
C PHE A 78 -6.15 14.86 -10.89
N SER A 79 -5.71 15.72 -9.97
CA SER A 79 -6.38 17.00 -9.70
C SER A 79 -6.36 17.91 -10.94
N TYR A 80 -5.21 17.97 -11.61
CA TYR A 80 -5.06 18.75 -12.85
C TYR A 80 -5.93 18.19 -13.99
N TRP A 81 -5.93 16.87 -14.20
CA TRP A 81 -6.76 16.24 -15.24
C TRP A 81 -8.26 16.41 -14.95
N LEU A 82 -8.68 16.29 -13.70
CA LEU A 82 -10.07 16.52 -13.30
C LEU A 82 -10.48 17.97 -13.58
N HIS A 83 -9.63 18.95 -13.23
CA HIS A 83 -9.92 20.36 -13.49
C HIS A 83 -9.99 20.71 -14.99
N ARG A 84 -9.25 19.99 -15.83
CA ARG A 84 -9.24 20.16 -17.29
C ARG A 84 -10.32 19.35 -18.03
N GLY A 85 -11.14 18.55 -17.32
CA GLY A 85 -12.15 17.68 -17.94
C GLY A 85 -11.57 16.40 -18.58
N TRP A 86 -10.31 16.06 -18.30
CA TRP A 86 -9.62 14.87 -18.81
C TRP A 86 -9.80 13.64 -17.92
N GLY A 87 -10.84 13.65 -17.07
CA GLY A 87 -11.13 12.57 -16.11
C GLY A 87 -11.31 11.20 -16.78
N HIS A 88 -11.73 11.16 -18.04
CA HIS A 88 -11.86 9.91 -18.80
C HIS A 88 -10.50 9.22 -19.03
N ILE A 89 -9.42 9.97 -19.28
CA ILE A 89 -8.07 9.42 -19.39
C ILE A 89 -7.62 8.85 -18.04
N ALA A 90 -7.92 9.55 -16.94
CA ALA A 90 -7.67 9.08 -15.59
C ALA A 90 -8.45 7.79 -15.26
N ALA A 91 -9.72 7.71 -15.66
CA ALA A 91 -10.54 6.52 -15.46
C ALA A 91 -9.98 5.31 -16.23
N THR A 92 -9.52 5.49 -17.47
CA THR A 92 -8.82 4.43 -18.21
C THR A 92 -7.52 4.03 -17.50
N ALA A 93 -6.80 5.00 -16.93
CA ALA A 93 -5.58 4.74 -16.16
C ALA A 93 -5.84 3.99 -14.83
N ALA A 94 -7.08 3.87 -14.35
CA ALA A 94 -7.39 3.08 -13.15
C ALA A 94 -7.00 1.60 -13.30
N VAL A 95 -6.98 1.07 -14.53
CA VAL A 95 -6.52 -0.29 -14.83
C VAL A 95 -5.02 -0.47 -14.48
N PHE A 96 -4.25 0.61 -14.39
CA PHE A 96 -2.87 0.56 -13.90
C PHE A 96 -2.76 0.10 -12.44
N GLU A 97 -3.83 0.19 -11.65
CA GLU A 97 -3.83 -0.27 -10.26
C GLU A 97 -4.08 -1.78 -10.13
N LEU A 98 -4.30 -2.52 -11.22
CA LEU A 98 -4.46 -3.97 -11.16
C LEU A 98 -3.27 -4.72 -10.52
N PRO A 99 -1.99 -4.41 -10.81
CA PRO A 99 -0.84 -5.08 -10.20
C PRO A 99 -0.74 -4.78 -8.70
N THR A 100 -1.01 -3.54 -8.29
CA THR A 100 -1.01 -3.12 -6.89
C THR A 100 -2.19 -3.74 -6.14
N PHE A 101 -3.35 -3.91 -6.78
CA PHE A 101 -4.48 -4.67 -6.24
C PHE A 101 -4.15 -6.14 -6.01
N VAL A 102 -3.54 -6.81 -7.00
CA VAL A 102 -3.08 -8.22 -6.86
C VAL A 102 -2.07 -8.35 -5.72
N MET A 103 -1.16 -7.38 -5.58
CA MET A 103 -0.22 -7.33 -4.46
C MET A 103 -0.91 -7.08 -3.12
N GLY A 104 -1.91 -6.18 -3.08
CA GLY A 104 -2.69 -5.87 -1.88
C GLY A 104 -3.51 -7.06 -1.37
N ILE A 105 -4.17 -7.80 -2.26
CA ILE A 105 -4.88 -9.04 -1.91
C ILE A 105 -3.91 -10.06 -1.30
N ALA A 106 -2.72 -10.19 -1.88
CA ALA A 106 -1.71 -11.11 -1.35
C ALA A 106 -1.23 -10.74 0.06
N CYS A 107 -1.30 -9.46 0.45
CA CYS A 107 -1.02 -9.02 1.82
C CYS A 107 -2.17 -9.34 2.77
N LEU A 108 -3.44 -9.26 2.31
CA LEU A 108 -4.63 -9.59 3.11
C LEU A 108 -4.81 -11.10 3.31
N TYR A 109 -4.53 -11.89 2.27
CA TYR A 109 -4.64 -13.35 2.32
C TYR A 109 -3.41 -14.00 1.66
N PRO A 110 -2.37 -14.34 2.46
CA PRO A 110 -1.10 -14.87 1.96
C PRO A 110 -1.18 -16.07 1.00
N PRO A 111 -2.16 -17.00 1.11
CA PRO A 111 -2.31 -18.09 0.16
C PRO A 111 -2.59 -17.64 -1.28
N LEU A 112 -3.19 -16.46 -1.49
CA LEU A 112 -3.43 -15.90 -2.83
C LEU A 112 -2.20 -15.20 -3.44
N ARG A 113 -1.04 -15.25 -2.76
CA ARG A 113 0.18 -14.59 -3.24
C ARG A 113 0.71 -15.22 -4.52
N SER A 114 0.38 -14.61 -5.67
CA SER A 114 0.93 -14.98 -6.98
C SER A 114 1.96 -13.97 -7.48
N ASN A 115 3.24 -14.32 -7.37
CA ASN A 115 4.33 -13.52 -7.95
C ASN A 115 4.21 -13.38 -9.47
N MET A 116 3.68 -14.42 -10.13
CA MET A 116 3.48 -14.45 -11.58
C MET A 116 2.31 -13.54 -11.98
N GLY A 117 1.19 -13.61 -11.24
CA GLY A 117 0.03 -12.73 -11.47
C GLY A 117 0.39 -11.26 -11.32
N PHE A 118 1.17 -10.90 -10.29
CA PHE A 118 1.72 -9.55 -10.15
C PHE A 118 2.60 -9.14 -11.34
N THR A 119 3.53 -10.00 -11.75
CA THR A 119 4.47 -9.66 -12.84
C THR A 119 3.76 -9.50 -14.17
N ILE A 120 2.87 -10.44 -14.52
CA ILE A 120 2.11 -10.41 -15.78
C ILE A 120 1.20 -9.17 -15.82
N SER A 121 0.42 -8.93 -14.76
CA SER A 121 -0.44 -7.74 -14.70
C SER A 121 0.38 -6.45 -14.78
N PHE A 122 1.53 -6.37 -14.11
CA PHE A 122 2.42 -5.21 -14.17
C PHE A 122 2.86 -4.91 -15.61
N PHE A 123 3.34 -5.92 -16.35
CA PHE A 123 3.79 -5.69 -17.73
C PHE A 123 2.64 -5.36 -18.67
N ILE A 124 1.48 -6.02 -18.53
CA ILE A 124 0.32 -5.75 -19.37
C ILE A 124 -0.19 -4.32 -19.12
N THR A 125 -0.41 -3.93 -17.85
CA THR A 125 -1.06 -2.66 -17.53
C THR A 125 -0.05 -1.51 -17.41
N ARG A 126 1.01 -1.63 -16.61
CA ARG A 126 1.95 -0.52 -16.35
C ARG A 126 2.96 -0.29 -17.46
N VAL A 127 3.24 -1.29 -18.31
CA VAL A 127 4.18 -1.14 -19.44
C VAL A 127 3.45 -1.09 -20.77
N GLY A 128 2.62 -2.10 -21.08
CA GLY A 128 1.90 -2.22 -22.35
C GLY A 128 0.81 -1.17 -22.52
N LEU A 129 -0.19 -1.16 -21.62
CA LEU A 129 -1.29 -0.19 -21.67
C LEU A 129 -0.79 1.25 -21.50
N HIS A 130 0.23 1.49 -20.66
CA HIS A 130 0.83 2.82 -20.51
C HIS A 130 1.49 3.31 -21.81
N PHE A 131 2.23 2.45 -22.51
CA PHE A 131 2.74 2.74 -23.85
C PHE A 131 1.61 2.98 -24.87
N GLY A 132 0.52 2.20 -24.78
CA GLY A 132 -0.67 2.38 -25.62
C GLY A 132 -1.30 3.77 -25.45
N ILE A 133 -1.50 4.22 -24.20
CA ILE A 133 -2.02 5.57 -23.91
C ILE A 133 -1.03 6.66 -24.35
N LEU A 134 0.28 6.44 -24.15
CA LEU A 134 1.31 7.36 -24.62
C LEU A 134 1.27 7.53 -26.15
N TYR A 135 1.17 6.41 -26.88
CA TYR A 135 1.02 6.43 -28.33
C TYR A 135 -0.29 7.11 -28.76
N ALA A 136 -1.40 6.77 -28.13
CA ALA A 136 -2.71 7.35 -28.45
C ALA A 136 -2.70 8.88 -28.27
N THR A 137 -2.17 9.37 -27.14
CA THR A 137 -2.05 10.81 -26.85
C THR A 137 -0.99 11.53 -27.67
N TYR A 138 -0.06 10.82 -28.31
CA TYR A 138 0.88 11.42 -29.26
C TYR A 138 0.23 11.69 -30.63
N THR A 139 -0.63 10.79 -31.09
CA THR A 139 -1.26 10.91 -32.41
C THR A 139 -2.17 12.15 -32.53
N LYS A 140 -2.26 12.71 -33.74
CA LYS A 140 -3.19 13.83 -34.01
C LYS A 140 -4.64 13.45 -33.71
N LYS A 141 -5.05 12.21 -34.02
CA LYS A 141 -6.41 11.71 -33.76
C LYS A 141 -6.72 11.68 -32.26
N GLY A 142 -5.80 11.16 -31.44
CA GLY A 142 -6.01 11.10 -29.99
C GLY A 142 -5.94 12.47 -29.31
N ARG A 143 -5.06 13.38 -29.75
CA ARG A 143 -5.04 14.76 -29.22
C ARG A 143 -6.30 15.54 -29.54
N ASN A 144 -6.90 15.30 -30.71
CA ASN A 144 -8.16 15.92 -31.11
C ASN A 144 -9.40 15.15 -30.59
N ALA A 145 -9.22 14.20 -29.67
CA ALA A 145 -10.35 13.50 -29.07
C ALA A 145 -11.22 14.47 -28.24
N PRO A 146 -12.54 14.21 -28.13
CA PRO A 146 -13.45 15.08 -27.38
C PRO A 146 -12.97 15.34 -25.95
N GLY A 147 -12.78 16.62 -25.61
CA GLY A 147 -12.35 17.08 -24.28
C GLY A 147 -10.84 17.29 -24.10
N ILE A 148 -9.99 16.85 -25.04
CA ILE A 148 -8.54 17.13 -25.00
C ILE A 148 -8.19 18.38 -25.82
N ASP A 149 -8.97 18.69 -26.85
CA ASP A 149 -8.91 19.91 -27.67
C ASP A 149 -7.52 20.20 -28.25
N GLY A 150 -6.81 19.16 -28.70
CA GLY A 150 -5.49 19.27 -29.33
C GLY A 150 -4.32 19.42 -28.35
N SER A 151 -4.59 19.44 -27.04
CA SER A 151 -3.60 19.65 -25.99
C SER A 151 -2.50 18.58 -25.97
N TRP A 152 -1.25 19.03 -25.78
CA TRP A 152 -0.10 18.16 -25.55
C TRP A 152 0.06 17.73 -24.09
N ALA A 153 -0.69 18.33 -23.17
CA ALA A 153 -0.50 18.10 -21.74
C ALA A 153 -0.75 16.63 -21.32
N PRO A 154 -1.79 15.91 -21.80
CA PRO A 154 -1.94 14.49 -21.49
C PRO A 154 -0.74 13.65 -21.93
N PHE A 155 -0.21 13.90 -23.13
CA PHE A 155 0.99 13.23 -23.63
C PHE A 155 2.19 13.49 -22.71
N ILE A 156 2.43 14.75 -22.33
CA ILE A 156 3.56 15.11 -21.46
C ILE A 156 3.42 14.45 -20.08
N CYS A 157 2.23 14.49 -19.46
CA CYS A 157 1.98 13.84 -18.17
C CYS A 157 2.23 12.32 -18.22
N VAL A 158 1.76 11.65 -19.28
CA VAL A 158 1.99 10.21 -19.46
C VAL A 158 3.48 9.96 -19.75
N ALA A 159 4.12 10.71 -20.65
CA ALA A 159 5.53 10.56 -21.00
C ALA A 159 6.46 10.69 -19.80
N VAL A 160 6.20 11.66 -18.89
CA VAL A 160 7.02 11.88 -17.69
C VAL A 160 6.91 10.73 -16.70
N THR A 161 5.76 10.07 -16.61
CA THR A 161 5.55 8.96 -15.66
C THR A 161 6.06 7.61 -16.17
N TYR A 162 6.19 7.43 -17.48
CA TYR A 162 6.56 6.15 -18.09
C TYR A 162 7.95 5.61 -17.68
N PRO A 163 9.04 6.42 -17.62
CA PRO A 163 10.37 5.93 -17.25
C PRO A 163 10.40 5.26 -15.88
N MET A 164 9.60 5.77 -14.94
CA MET A 164 9.47 5.17 -13.61
C MET A 164 8.87 3.76 -13.68
N HIS A 165 7.82 3.54 -14.48
CA HIS A 165 7.23 2.21 -14.68
C HIS A 165 8.18 1.26 -15.40
N LEU A 166 8.94 1.74 -16.40
CA LEU A 166 9.98 0.94 -17.05
C LEU A 166 11.08 0.51 -16.07
N PHE A 167 11.55 1.43 -15.24
CA PHE A 167 12.56 1.13 -14.22
C PHE A 167 12.05 0.11 -13.19
N TRP A 168 10.79 0.23 -12.76
CA TRP A 168 10.16 -0.76 -11.88
C TRP A 168 9.95 -2.11 -12.57
N GLY A 169 9.59 -2.12 -13.86
CA GLY A 169 9.50 -3.34 -14.66
C GLY A 169 10.85 -4.06 -14.77
N TYR A 170 11.91 -3.31 -15.03
CA TYR A 170 13.28 -3.83 -15.02
C TYR A 170 13.63 -4.48 -13.66
N LYS A 171 13.33 -3.80 -12.55
CA LYS A 171 13.52 -4.37 -11.20
C LYS A 171 12.68 -5.63 -10.96
N CYS A 172 11.45 -5.67 -11.47
CA CYS A 172 10.60 -6.86 -11.37
C CYS A 172 11.23 -8.05 -12.10
N ILE A 173 11.76 -7.86 -13.32
CA ILE A 173 12.46 -8.90 -14.07
C ILE A 173 13.69 -9.39 -13.30
N LEU A 174 14.54 -8.48 -12.81
CA LEU A 174 15.70 -8.86 -12.00
C LEU A 174 15.32 -9.66 -10.75
N SER A 175 14.22 -9.27 -10.09
CA SER A 175 13.71 -10.01 -8.92
C SER A 175 13.23 -11.41 -9.28
N VAL A 176 12.52 -11.57 -10.41
CA VAL A 176 12.09 -12.88 -10.91
C VAL A 176 13.31 -13.73 -11.27
N GLN A 177 14.28 -13.20 -12.01
CA GLN A 177 15.52 -13.91 -12.37
C GLN A 177 16.29 -14.39 -11.12
N LYS A 178 16.45 -13.51 -10.12
CA LYS A 178 17.10 -13.87 -8.85
C LYS A 178 16.39 -15.01 -8.14
N ARG A 179 15.05 -15.00 -8.10
CA ARG A 179 14.24 -16.08 -7.51
C ARG A 179 14.34 -17.38 -8.29
N MET A 180 14.32 -17.31 -9.62
CA MET A 180 14.48 -18.49 -10.49
C MET A 180 15.85 -19.13 -10.32
N ARG A 181 16.93 -18.32 -10.24
CA ARG A 181 18.28 -18.79 -9.96
C ARG A 181 18.39 -19.43 -8.58
N LYS A 182 17.75 -18.85 -7.54
CA LYS A 182 17.73 -19.46 -6.21
C LYS A 182 17.03 -20.83 -6.22
N ARG A 183 15.89 -20.93 -6.92
CA ARG A 183 15.14 -22.20 -7.06
C ARG A 183 15.91 -23.26 -7.84
N SER A 184 16.64 -22.88 -8.89
CA SER A 184 17.45 -23.83 -9.65
C SER A 184 18.61 -24.38 -8.83
N LEU A 185 19.29 -23.55 -8.03
CA LEU A 185 20.34 -23.99 -7.12
C LEU A 185 19.81 -24.91 -6.02
N SER A 186 18.67 -24.58 -5.39
CA SER A 186 18.05 -25.46 -4.38
C SER A 186 17.60 -26.81 -4.95
N ARG A 187 17.17 -26.86 -6.22
CA ARG A 187 16.84 -28.14 -6.90
C ARG A 187 18.08 -28.99 -7.16
N LYS A 188 19.20 -28.37 -7.57
CA LYS A 188 20.48 -29.07 -7.79
C LYS A 188 21.03 -29.63 -6.48
N ALA A 189 21.03 -28.84 -5.41
CA ALA A 189 21.48 -29.29 -4.08
C ALA A 189 20.68 -30.50 -3.57
N LYS A 190 19.34 -30.49 -3.74
CA LYS A 190 18.50 -31.65 -3.38
C LYS A 190 18.78 -32.90 -4.23
N LEU A 191 19.13 -32.73 -5.50
CA LEU A 191 19.50 -33.83 -6.37
C LEU A 191 20.85 -34.43 -5.96
N GLU A 192 21.82 -33.59 -5.63
CA GLU A 192 23.14 -34.01 -5.14
C GLU A 192 23.01 -34.74 -3.79
N GLU A 193 22.23 -34.20 -2.85
CA GLU A 193 21.93 -34.84 -1.56
C GLU A 193 21.24 -36.20 -1.73
N GLY A 194 20.25 -36.29 -2.63
CA GLY A 194 19.60 -37.57 -2.94
C GLY A 194 20.54 -38.59 -3.61
N THR A 195 21.45 -38.13 -4.46
CA THR A 195 22.45 -39.00 -5.12
C THR A 195 23.49 -39.52 -4.14
N LEU A 196 23.95 -38.66 -3.22
CA LEU A 196 24.87 -39.05 -2.14
C LEU A 196 24.22 -40.05 -1.18
N SER A 197 22.97 -39.78 -0.76
CA SER A 197 22.21 -40.70 0.09
C SER A 197 21.99 -42.08 -0.55
N ALA A 198 21.71 -42.12 -1.86
CA ALA A 198 21.58 -43.38 -2.60
C ALA A 198 22.90 -44.17 -2.70
N ARG A 199 24.03 -43.47 -2.87
CA ARG A 199 25.37 -44.09 -2.87
C ARG A 199 25.73 -44.63 -1.49
N ASP A 200 25.51 -43.85 -0.43
CA ASP A 200 25.78 -44.29 0.95
C ASP A 200 24.94 -45.53 1.32
N ALA A 201 23.69 -45.59 0.87
CA ALA A 201 22.83 -46.77 1.05
C ALA A 201 23.38 -48.00 0.31
N GLN A 202 23.87 -47.84 -0.93
CA GLN A 202 24.51 -48.93 -1.69
C GLN A 202 25.79 -49.42 -1.00
N ASP A 203 26.65 -48.51 -0.55
CA ASP A 203 27.89 -48.85 0.14
C ASP A 203 27.63 -49.58 1.47
N LEU A 204 26.59 -49.17 2.22
CA LEU A 204 26.16 -49.88 3.43
C LEU A 204 25.65 -51.29 3.13
N THR A 205 24.89 -51.49 2.03
CA THR A 205 24.45 -52.83 1.63
C THR A 205 25.63 -53.72 1.24
N ALA A 206 26.60 -53.20 0.47
CA ALA A 206 27.81 -53.93 0.10
C ALA A 206 28.70 -54.26 1.31
N ALA A 207 28.82 -53.32 2.27
CA ALA A 207 29.57 -53.54 3.50
C ALA A 207 28.90 -54.59 4.40
N SER A 208 27.57 -54.60 4.49
CA SER A 208 26.80 -55.62 5.22
C SER A 208 26.97 -57.01 4.60
N GLU A 209 26.96 -57.10 3.27
CA GLU A 209 27.19 -58.36 2.56
C GLU A 209 28.62 -58.89 2.80
N LYS A 210 29.61 -58.01 2.73
CA LYS A 210 31.01 -58.35 3.03
C LYS A 210 31.23 -58.76 4.50
N ALA A 211 30.56 -58.08 5.44
CA ALA A 211 30.57 -58.41 6.86
C ALA A 211 29.99 -59.81 7.15
N ARG A 212 28.94 -60.20 6.41
CA ARG A 212 28.35 -61.55 6.52
C ARG A 212 29.30 -62.64 6.04
N ALA A 213 30.20 -62.33 5.11
CA ALA A 213 31.19 -63.27 4.59
C ALA A 213 32.40 -63.49 5.53
N ASN A 214 32.69 -62.58 6.47
CA ASN A 214 33.86 -62.72 7.35
C ASN A 214 33.66 -62.06 8.74
N PRO A 215 32.97 -62.73 9.68
CA PRO A 215 32.49 -62.13 10.93
C PRO A 215 33.58 -61.78 11.96
N THR A 216 34.80 -62.32 11.85
CA THR A 216 35.88 -62.12 12.84
C THR A 216 36.58 -60.76 12.77
N GLU A 217 36.44 -60.00 11.67
CA GLU A 217 37.14 -58.71 11.51
C GLU A 217 36.42 -57.51 12.17
N LEU A 218 35.12 -57.64 12.46
CA LEU A 218 34.23 -56.52 12.82
C LEU A 218 34.39 -55.97 14.24
N LEU A 219 35.05 -56.69 15.15
CA LEU A 219 35.19 -56.26 16.55
C LEU A 219 36.29 -55.21 16.79
N SER A 220 37.16 -54.93 15.81
CA SER A 220 38.33 -54.06 16.02
C SER A 220 38.16 -52.58 15.64
N LYS A 221 37.06 -52.19 14.96
CA LYS A 221 37.02 -50.90 14.23
C LYS A 221 35.82 -50.01 14.55
N ARG A 222 35.61 -49.66 15.82
CA ARG A 222 34.61 -48.64 16.23
C ARG A 222 35.30 -47.30 16.50
N ARG A 223 35.40 -46.41 15.48
CA ARG A 223 35.98 -45.05 15.60
C ARG A 223 34.91 -43.99 15.87
N ARG A 224 35.21 -43.02 16.75
CA ARG A 224 34.33 -41.91 17.17
C ARG A 224 34.23 -40.81 16.09
N PRO A 225 33.07 -40.13 15.94
CA PRO A 225 32.90 -39.06 14.95
C PRO A 225 33.59 -37.75 15.39
N ASN A 226 34.15 -37.01 14.42
CA ASN A 226 34.95 -35.81 14.63
C ASN A 226 34.12 -34.52 14.64
N PHE A 227 34.39 -33.67 15.64
CA PHE A 227 33.78 -32.38 15.96
C PHE A 227 33.73 -31.36 14.81
N ALA A 228 34.61 -31.46 13.81
CA ALA A 228 34.70 -30.51 12.69
C ALA A 228 33.47 -30.51 11.75
N GLN A 229 32.67 -31.58 11.73
CA GLN A 229 31.46 -31.65 10.90
C GLN A 229 30.32 -30.75 11.44
N ASN A 230 30.27 -30.50 12.75
CA ASN A 230 29.23 -29.67 13.37
C ASN A 230 29.40 -28.15 13.08
N LEU A 231 30.60 -27.70 12.73
CA LEU A 231 30.88 -26.27 12.54
C LEU A 231 30.43 -25.72 11.16
N ARG A 232 30.31 -26.59 10.13
CA ARG A 232 29.92 -26.17 8.77
C ARG A 232 28.44 -25.79 8.62
N LEU A 233 27.59 -26.07 9.61
CA LEU A 233 26.15 -25.82 9.54
C LEU A 233 25.71 -24.40 9.92
N GLN A 234 26.60 -23.53 10.43
CA GLN A 234 26.21 -22.21 10.99
C GLN A 234 26.38 -21.00 10.03
N ILE A 235 26.96 -21.18 8.84
CA ILE A 235 27.29 -20.09 7.91
C ILE A 235 26.07 -19.46 7.15
N PRO A 236 24.91 -20.11 6.93
CA PRO A 236 23.82 -19.51 6.13
C PRO A 236 23.07 -18.31 6.75
N ALA A 237 23.28 -17.98 8.03
CA ALA A 237 22.47 -17.01 8.76
C ALA A 237 22.72 -15.53 8.36
N ILE A 238 23.87 -15.21 7.78
CA ILE A 238 24.29 -13.81 7.53
C ILE A 238 23.74 -13.26 6.19
N ALA A 239 23.46 -14.12 5.21
CA ALA A 239 22.98 -13.72 3.88
C ALA A 239 21.48 -13.34 3.82
N ALA A 240 20.71 -13.60 4.89
CA ALA A 240 19.27 -13.36 4.93
C ALA A 240 18.89 -11.87 5.17
N ASN A 241 19.79 -11.05 5.69
CA ASN A 241 19.47 -9.69 6.14
C ASN A 241 19.46 -8.62 5.04
N ALA A 242 20.17 -8.83 3.92
CA ALA A 242 20.21 -7.85 2.81
C ALA A 242 18.92 -7.76 1.97
N GLY A 243 18.01 -8.74 2.09
CA GLY A 243 16.73 -8.75 1.38
C GLY A 243 15.63 -7.88 2.01
N ARG A 244 15.81 -7.44 3.25
CA ARG A 244 14.80 -6.73 4.05
C ARG A 244 14.68 -5.24 3.73
N PHE A 245 15.71 -4.64 3.13
CA PHE A 245 15.79 -3.18 2.94
C PHE A 245 14.96 -2.63 1.76
N PHE A 246 14.53 -3.46 0.80
CA PHE A 246 13.86 -2.96 -0.42
C PHE A 246 12.54 -3.65 -0.81
N ASN A 247 12.16 -4.77 -0.18
CA ASN A 247 10.95 -5.53 -0.55
C ASN A 247 9.77 -5.41 0.43
N GLY A 248 9.91 -4.63 1.51
CA GLY A 248 8.81 -4.33 2.45
C GLY A 248 8.23 -5.51 3.24
N LEU A 249 8.48 -6.76 2.85
CA LEU A 249 8.02 -7.96 3.54
C LEU A 249 9.11 -9.04 3.50
N ALA A 250 9.46 -9.56 4.68
CA ALA A 250 10.26 -10.76 4.81
C ALA A 250 9.53 -11.95 4.15
N PRO A 251 10.24 -12.91 3.52
CA PRO A 251 9.64 -14.22 3.27
C PRO A 251 9.20 -14.82 4.61
N PRO A 252 8.01 -15.44 4.71
CA PRO A 252 7.62 -16.12 5.94
C PRO A 252 8.65 -17.19 6.27
N ASP A 253 9.17 -17.17 7.50
CA ASP A 253 9.94 -18.28 8.05
C ASP A 253 8.99 -19.48 8.15
N THR A 254 9.13 -20.45 7.24
CA THR A 254 8.43 -21.73 7.31
C THR A 254 9.19 -22.76 8.14
N THR A 255 10.23 -22.35 8.86
CA THR A 255 11.09 -23.21 9.69
C THR A 255 10.54 -23.47 11.10
N SER A 256 9.46 -22.81 11.50
CA SER A 256 8.86 -22.94 12.85
C SER A 256 7.60 -23.81 12.93
N ALA A 257 7.22 -24.50 11.84
CA ALA A 257 5.99 -25.32 11.82
C ALA A 257 6.21 -26.81 12.10
N LEU A 258 7.45 -27.31 12.25
CA LEU A 258 7.72 -28.72 12.56
C LEU A 258 8.96 -28.82 13.45
N ASN A 259 8.76 -29.28 14.68
CA ASN A 259 9.73 -29.74 15.68
C ASN A 259 10.46 -28.68 16.53
N THR A 260 9.87 -28.39 17.70
CA THR A 260 10.66 -28.15 18.93
C THR A 260 9.96 -28.84 20.11
N PRO A 261 10.54 -29.89 20.71
CA PRO A 261 10.08 -30.37 22.02
C PRO A 261 10.47 -29.37 23.11
N ALA A 262 9.60 -29.23 24.10
CA ALA A 262 9.74 -28.31 25.22
C ALA A 262 10.95 -28.67 26.11
N ILE A 263 11.82 -27.70 26.35
CA ILE A 263 12.71 -27.66 27.52
C ILE A 263 12.67 -26.22 28.08
N THR A 264 12.36 -26.11 29.36
CA THR A 264 12.32 -24.89 30.19
C THR A 264 13.32 -25.07 31.35
N PRO A 265 13.73 -24.04 32.12
CA PRO A 265 14.67 -22.98 31.74
C PRO A 265 15.84 -22.83 32.74
N THR A 266 16.94 -22.17 32.36
CA THR A 266 17.79 -21.38 33.28
C THR A 266 18.70 -20.46 32.46
N GLY A 267 18.79 -19.18 32.84
CA GLY A 267 19.78 -18.23 32.31
C GLY A 267 19.19 -16.91 31.87
N GLY A 268 19.30 -15.89 32.74
CA GLY A 268 18.80 -14.54 32.50
C GLY A 268 19.54 -13.81 31.38
N ALA A 269 18.79 -12.94 30.69
CA ALA A 269 19.33 -11.96 29.75
C ALA A 269 18.89 -10.56 30.18
N VAL A 270 19.88 -9.68 30.29
CA VAL A 270 19.77 -8.26 30.66
C VAL A 270 19.15 -7.46 29.50
N PRO A 271 18.21 -6.53 29.73
CA PRO A 271 17.72 -5.67 28.66
C PRO A 271 18.71 -4.53 28.36
N VAL A 272 19.12 -4.43 27.09
CA VAL A 272 19.85 -3.29 26.54
C VAL A 272 18.83 -2.19 26.20
N TYR A 273 18.91 -1.05 26.90
CA TYR A 273 18.18 0.16 26.54
C TYR A 273 18.86 0.84 25.33
N ALA A 274 18.17 0.90 24.20
CA ALA A 274 18.52 1.80 23.12
C ALA A 274 17.95 3.20 23.41
N ASN A 275 18.84 4.11 23.82
CA ASN A 275 18.53 5.51 24.07
C ASN A 275 18.48 6.24 22.72
N PHE A 276 17.30 6.66 22.25
CA PHE A 276 17.16 7.49 21.05
C PHE A 276 16.90 8.95 21.45
N GLY A 277 17.90 9.78 21.20
CA GLY A 277 17.86 11.22 21.44
C GLY A 277 16.96 11.99 20.45
N SER A 278 16.23 12.94 21.03
CA SER A 278 15.70 14.20 20.48
C SER A 278 14.88 14.19 19.17
N ALA A 279 13.58 14.41 19.33
CA ALA A 279 12.61 14.81 18.30
C ALA A 279 12.80 16.26 17.76
N ALA A 280 14.03 16.77 17.73
CA ALA A 280 14.34 18.15 17.35
C ALA A 280 13.97 18.49 15.88
N PRO A 281 14.12 17.60 14.87
CA PRO A 281 13.81 17.97 13.49
C PRO A 281 12.31 18.11 13.22
N VAL A 282 11.48 17.29 13.88
CA VAL A 282 10.01 17.29 13.68
C VAL A 282 9.37 18.52 14.34
N LEU A 283 9.89 18.94 15.50
CA LEU A 283 9.43 20.15 16.17
C LEU A 283 9.81 21.42 15.40
N ALA A 284 10.98 21.44 14.74
CA ALA A 284 11.42 22.54 13.89
C ALA A 284 10.56 22.69 12.64
N LEU A 285 10.20 21.58 11.98
CA LEU A 285 9.34 21.58 10.80
C LEU A 285 7.90 22.02 11.14
N HIS A 286 7.36 21.56 12.27
CA HIS A 286 6.04 21.97 12.74
C HIS A 286 5.99 23.47 13.12
N LYS A 287 7.06 24.02 13.73
CA LYS A 287 7.17 25.46 13.98
C LYS A 287 7.27 26.28 12.69
N ALA A 288 8.02 25.81 11.69
CA ALA A 288 8.14 26.47 10.39
C ALA A 288 6.80 26.50 9.63
N ALA A 289 6.07 25.37 9.62
CA ALA A 289 4.75 25.29 8.99
C ALA A 289 3.72 26.20 9.65
N ARG A 290 3.73 26.28 11.00
CA ARG A 290 2.83 27.17 11.74
C ARG A 290 3.16 28.65 11.51
N ALA A 291 4.44 29.02 11.45
CA ALA A 291 4.87 30.38 11.13
C ALA A 291 4.50 30.80 9.70
N ALA A 292 4.49 29.87 8.74
CA ALA A 292 4.04 30.12 7.37
C ALA A 292 2.51 30.32 7.28
N ALA A 293 1.73 29.53 8.03
CA ALA A 293 0.28 29.67 8.11
C ALA A 293 -0.15 31.01 8.73
N ASP A 294 0.53 31.46 9.79
CA ASP A 294 0.25 32.75 10.44
C ASP A 294 0.56 33.96 9.54
N ARG A 295 1.53 33.83 8.61
CA ARG A 295 1.84 34.88 7.63
C ARG A 295 0.77 35.00 6.54
N LEU A 296 0.13 33.89 6.16
CA LEU A 296 -0.97 33.91 5.18
C LEU A 296 -2.28 34.44 5.76
N GLY A 297 -2.49 34.30 7.08
CA GLY A 297 -3.69 34.80 7.76
C GLY A 297 -3.74 36.33 7.96
N ARG A 298 -2.60 37.03 7.94
CA ARG A 298 -2.53 38.47 8.22
C ARG A 298 -2.56 39.39 6.98
N GLY A 299 -2.54 38.84 5.77
CA GLY A 299 -2.46 39.64 4.53
C GLY A 299 -3.78 40.11 3.91
N ARG A 300 -4.95 39.79 4.51
CA ARG A 300 -6.26 40.01 3.85
C ARG A 300 -7.17 40.99 4.60
N LYS A 301 -6.65 42.15 5.02
CA LYS A 301 -7.47 43.31 5.42
C LYS A 301 -6.70 44.62 5.20
N GLN A 302 -6.60 45.08 3.96
CA GLN A 302 -6.42 46.48 3.58
C GLN A 302 -6.40 46.59 2.05
N SER A 303 -7.51 46.99 1.44
CA SER A 303 -7.59 47.75 0.19
C SER A 303 -9.05 47.83 -0.27
N THR A 304 -9.80 48.73 0.34
CA THR A 304 -11.04 49.27 -0.25
C THR A 304 -11.09 50.76 0.06
N SER A 305 -10.46 51.57 -0.78
CA SER A 305 -10.79 52.99 -0.92
C SER A 305 -10.33 53.52 -2.28
N SER A 306 -11.18 54.40 -2.83
CA SER A 306 -11.00 55.25 -4.02
C SER A 306 -11.17 54.61 -5.40
N LEU A 307 -12.40 54.67 -5.90
CA LEU A 307 -12.71 55.28 -7.21
C LEU A 307 -14.22 55.51 -7.29
N ALA A 308 -14.61 56.73 -6.93
CA ALA A 308 -15.95 57.27 -7.14
C ALA A 308 -15.82 58.53 -8.02
N GLY A 309 -16.71 58.62 -9.00
CA GLY A 309 -16.92 59.73 -9.92
C GLY A 309 -17.46 59.16 -11.25
N SER A 310 -18.59 59.56 -11.82
CA SER A 310 -19.54 60.63 -11.51
C SER A 310 -20.74 60.48 -12.46
N LEU A 311 -21.96 60.84 -12.00
CA LEU A 311 -23.19 61.20 -12.76
C LEU A 311 -23.90 60.05 -13.52
N SER A 312 -25.24 59.90 -13.53
CA SER A 312 -26.40 60.81 -13.32
C SER A 312 -27.65 59.92 -13.04
N GLU A 313 -28.40 60.14 -11.96
CA GLU A 313 -29.67 60.92 -11.93
C GLU A 313 -30.86 60.19 -12.59
N LEU A 314 -31.73 59.57 -11.78
CA LEU A 314 -33.19 59.71 -11.92
C LEU A 314 -33.91 59.22 -10.65
N ASP A 315 -34.87 60.03 -10.23
CA ASP A 315 -35.71 59.96 -9.04
C ASP A 315 -36.50 58.66 -8.87
N THR A 316 -36.82 58.28 -7.62
CA THR A 316 -38.20 58.19 -7.07
C THR A 316 -38.14 57.63 -5.62
N GLU A 317 -38.48 58.47 -4.65
CA GLU A 317 -38.92 58.16 -3.26
C GLU A 317 -40.45 58.41 -3.17
N PRO A 318 -41.17 58.21 -2.04
CA PRO A 318 -40.87 57.46 -0.81
C PRO A 318 -42.06 56.57 -0.34
N GLU A 319 -41.82 55.75 0.70
CA GLU A 319 -42.59 55.68 1.98
C GLU A 319 -42.36 54.31 2.66
N SER A 320 -41.65 54.28 3.81
CA SER A 320 -42.18 54.29 5.20
C SER A 320 -42.55 52.85 5.67
N VAL A 321 -42.26 52.29 6.86
CA VAL A 321 -42.22 52.76 8.27
C VAL A 321 -41.46 51.71 9.14
N ALA A 322 -40.95 52.16 10.30
CA ALA A 322 -40.63 51.46 11.57
C ALA A 322 -39.28 50.69 11.68
N SER A 323 -38.33 51.09 12.54
CA SER A 323 -38.33 51.06 14.03
C SER A 323 -38.24 49.62 14.57
N SER A 324 -37.41 49.20 15.52
CA SER A 324 -36.53 49.87 16.48
C SER A 324 -35.66 48.82 17.21
N SER A 325 -34.44 49.22 17.58
CA SER A 325 -33.77 49.06 18.90
C SER A 325 -33.53 47.71 19.61
N ALA A 326 -32.47 47.75 20.43
CA ALA A 326 -32.10 46.93 21.61
C ALA A 326 -31.05 45.84 21.32
N LEU A 327 -29.76 45.93 21.69
CA LEU A 327 -29.10 46.38 22.93
C LEU A 327 -29.43 45.52 24.16
N GLU A 328 -28.70 44.41 24.38
CA GLU A 328 -28.43 43.89 25.73
C GLU A 328 -27.23 42.90 25.70
N ARG A 329 -26.06 43.30 26.21
CA ARG A 329 -25.54 43.19 27.59
C ARG A 329 -25.24 41.74 28.04
N ARG A 330 -23.93 41.46 28.14
CA ARG A 330 -23.34 40.36 28.92
C ARG A 330 -23.74 40.45 30.40
N PRO A 331 -23.66 39.33 31.12
CA PRO A 331 -22.72 39.34 32.25
C PRO A 331 -21.82 38.10 32.32
N SER A 332 -20.60 38.38 32.74
CA SER A 332 -19.59 37.46 33.26
C SER A 332 -20.00 36.91 34.62
N LEU A 333 -19.87 35.60 34.84
CA LEU A 333 -19.77 35.05 36.19
C LEU A 333 -18.51 34.18 36.30
N GLN A 334 -17.61 34.75 37.09
CA GLN A 334 -16.43 34.19 37.71
C GLN A 334 -16.92 33.32 38.88
N ASN A 335 -16.51 32.06 38.97
CA ASN A 335 -16.54 31.38 40.27
C ASN A 335 -15.41 30.35 40.42
N ASN A 336 -14.62 30.60 41.44
CA ASN A 336 -13.60 29.76 42.03
C ASN A 336 -14.21 28.47 42.59
N SER A 337 -13.57 27.33 42.33
CA SER A 337 -13.52 26.26 43.32
C SER A 337 -12.24 25.46 43.17
N LYS A 338 -11.34 25.64 44.15
CA LYS A 338 -10.20 24.77 44.43
C LYS A 338 -10.75 23.45 44.99
N ARG A 339 -10.47 22.33 44.32
CA ARG A 339 -10.39 21.02 44.98
C ARG A 339 -9.09 20.33 44.56
N HIS A 340 -8.25 20.09 45.56
CA HIS A 340 -7.22 19.06 45.51
C HIS A 340 -7.91 17.69 45.45
N SER A 341 -7.62 16.89 44.43
CA SER A 341 -7.68 15.44 44.55
C SER A 341 -6.42 14.82 43.94
N THR A 342 -5.85 13.93 44.73
CA THR A 342 -4.66 13.13 44.45
C THR A 342 -5.03 11.91 43.61
N GLY A 343 -4.24 11.63 42.58
CA GLY A 343 -3.86 10.27 42.14
C GLY A 343 -4.92 9.38 41.47
N GLY A 344 -4.70 9.04 40.20
CA GLY A 344 -5.34 7.91 39.54
C GLY A 344 -5.53 8.08 38.03
N SER A 345 -4.47 7.93 37.25
CA SER A 345 -4.55 7.85 35.79
C SER A 345 -5.14 6.50 35.36
N THR A 346 -6.46 6.44 35.15
CA THR A 346 -7.11 5.32 34.45
C THR A 346 -7.27 5.66 32.96
N THR A 347 -6.56 4.93 32.11
CA THR A 347 -6.79 4.92 30.65
C THR A 347 -8.08 4.15 30.33
N PRO A 348 -8.87 4.54 29.32
CA PRO A 348 -10.23 4.00 29.10
C PRO A 348 -10.28 2.63 28.40
N PHE A 349 -9.16 1.90 28.31
CA PHE A 349 -9.11 0.56 27.69
C PHE A 349 -8.27 -0.41 28.53
N GLY A 350 -8.64 -0.59 29.80
CA GLY A 350 -8.09 -1.66 30.64
C GLY A 350 -8.95 -2.91 30.56
N THR A 351 -8.48 -3.95 29.88
CA THR A 351 -9.02 -5.30 30.07
C THR A 351 -8.55 -5.79 31.43
N VAL A 352 -9.49 -6.11 32.33
CA VAL A 352 -9.20 -6.64 33.66
C VAL A 352 -8.43 -7.95 33.52
N ALA A 353 -7.23 -8.01 34.11
CA ALA A 353 -6.45 -9.24 34.13
C ALA A 353 -7.23 -10.33 34.88
N VAL A 354 -7.46 -11.46 34.22
CA VAL A 354 -8.10 -12.63 34.85
C VAL A 354 -7.04 -13.31 35.71
N ILE A 355 -7.19 -13.21 37.03
CA ILE A 355 -6.35 -13.93 37.99
C ILE A 355 -6.95 -15.34 38.15
N PRO A 356 -6.20 -16.42 37.94
CA PRO A 356 -6.68 -17.78 38.19
C PRO A 356 -7.14 -17.92 39.65
N LEU A 357 -8.25 -18.63 39.88
CA LEU A 357 -8.88 -18.76 41.20
C LEU A 357 -7.95 -19.38 42.28
N ASP A 358 -6.87 -20.05 41.85
CA ASP A 358 -5.94 -20.79 42.73
C ASP A 358 -4.58 -20.08 42.91
N ALA A 359 -4.47 -18.81 42.54
CA ALA A 359 -3.21 -18.06 42.68
C ALA A 359 -2.96 -17.70 44.15
N GLY A 360 -1.98 -18.37 44.78
CA GLY A 360 -1.56 -18.12 46.16
C GLY A 360 -1.13 -16.67 46.44
N PRO A 361 -0.98 -16.28 47.71
CA PRO A 361 -0.78 -14.90 48.16
C PRO A 361 0.45 -14.20 47.54
N ASP A 362 1.42 -14.96 47.03
CA ASP A 362 2.66 -14.46 46.42
C ASP A 362 2.49 -14.08 44.93
N ALA A 363 1.30 -14.27 44.36
CA ALA A 363 1.04 -14.00 42.93
C ALA A 363 0.83 -12.52 42.60
N ARG A 364 0.68 -11.64 43.60
CA ARG A 364 0.48 -10.19 43.40
C ARG A 364 1.72 -9.45 42.90
N ASP A 365 2.91 -10.01 43.11
CA ASP A 365 4.18 -9.37 42.72
C ASP A 365 4.73 -9.86 41.38
N LYS A 366 4.08 -10.84 40.75
CA LYS A 366 4.44 -11.28 39.40
C LYS A 366 3.67 -10.43 38.39
N THR A 367 4.41 -9.64 37.60
CA THR A 367 3.86 -8.87 36.47
C THR A 367 2.89 -9.75 35.69
N PRO A 368 1.64 -9.30 35.43
CA PRO A 368 0.65 -10.13 34.77
C PRO A 368 1.24 -10.63 33.45
N PHE A 369 1.23 -11.94 33.25
CA PHE A 369 1.61 -12.53 31.98
C PHE A 369 0.79 -11.82 30.90
N LEU A 370 1.47 -11.02 30.07
CA LEU A 370 0.92 -10.58 28.79
C LEU A 370 0.68 -11.87 28.02
N ALA A 371 -0.54 -12.40 28.10
CA ALA A 371 -0.96 -13.51 27.27
C ALA A 371 -0.67 -13.09 25.84
N ILE A 372 0.38 -13.67 25.26
CA ILE A 372 0.77 -13.45 23.87
C ILE A 372 -0.40 -14.02 23.09
N ARG A 373 -1.35 -13.15 22.74
CA ARG A 373 -2.52 -13.53 21.95
C ARG A 373 -2.01 -14.14 20.66
N SER A 374 -2.59 -15.26 20.28
CA SER A 374 -2.19 -15.94 19.06
C SER A 374 -2.35 -14.99 17.86
N GLN A 375 -1.47 -15.10 16.88
CA GLN A 375 -1.56 -14.33 15.63
C GLN A 375 -2.89 -14.57 14.89
N ALA A 376 -3.51 -15.73 15.12
CA ALA A 376 -4.84 -16.06 14.62
C ALA A 376 -5.94 -15.18 15.25
N GLU A 377 -5.90 -14.97 16.57
CA GLU A 377 -6.91 -14.15 17.28
C GLU A 377 -6.84 -12.68 16.86
N THR A 378 -5.63 -12.13 16.69
CA THR A 378 -5.45 -10.74 16.21
C THR A 378 -5.95 -10.56 14.78
N THR A 379 -5.70 -11.54 13.90
CA THR A 379 -6.19 -11.53 12.52
C THR A 379 -7.72 -11.63 12.45
N ASP A 380 -8.32 -12.51 13.26
CA ASP A 380 -9.78 -12.68 13.28
C ASP A 380 -10.49 -11.41 13.80
N ARG A 381 -9.94 -10.79 14.85
CA ARG A 381 -10.46 -9.52 15.36
C ARG A 381 -10.37 -8.40 14.34
N ALA A 382 -9.26 -8.31 13.59
CA ALA A 382 -9.12 -7.32 12.52
C ALA A 382 -10.18 -7.52 11.42
N ARG A 383 -10.44 -8.78 11.02
CA ARG A 383 -11.49 -9.10 10.04
C ARG A 383 -12.88 -8.67 10.52
N ARG A 384 -13.21 -8.95 11.79
CA ARG A 384 -14.50 -8.54 12.39
C ARG A 384 -14.64 -7.02 12.43
N LEU A 385 -13.59 -6.29 12.78
CA LEU A 385 -13.60 -4.82 12.80
C LEU A 385 -13.82 -4.23 11.40
N VAL A 386 -13.17 -4.77 10.38
CA VAL A 386 -13.37 -4.33 8.99
C VAL A 386 -14.79 -4.66 8.52
N ALA A 387 -15.28 -5.87 8.77
CA ALA A 387 -16.64 -6.27 8.41
C ALA A 387 -17.71 -5.39 9.08
N ASP A 388 -17.55 -5.08 10.37
CA ASP A 388 -18.46 -4.18 11.09
C ASP A 388 -18.38 -2.74 10.57
N ALA A 389 -17.20 -2.25 10.21
CA ALA A 389 -17.04 -0.92 9.63
C ALA A 389 -17.72 -0.83 8.26
N VAL A 390 -17.55 -1.83 7.40
CA VAL A 390 -18.22 -1.91 6.09
C VAL A 390 -19.74 -2.01 6.27
N ARG A 391 -20.22 -2.86 7.18
CA ARG A 391 -21.66 -2.99 7.47
C ARG A 391 -22.27 -1.68 7.97
N LYS A 392 -21.58 -0.97 8.87
CA LYS A 392 -22.02 0.35 9.36
C LYS A 392 -22.01 1.40 8.26
N ALA A 393 -20.97 1.43 7.43
CA ALA A 393 -20.90 2.34 6.29
C ALA A 393 -22.02 2.09 5.27
N TRP A 394 -22.29 0.82 4.96
CA TRP A 394 -23.41 0.43 4.10
C TRP A 394 -24.76 0.85 4.68
N ALA A 395 -25.04 0.46 5.92
CA ALA A 395 -26.31 0.77 6.57
C ALA A 395 -26.57 2.28 6.73
N GLN A 396 -25.56 3.05 7.13
CA GLN A 396 -25.72 4.45 7.52
C GLN A 396 -25.45 5.46 6.40
N ARG A 397 -24.64 5.11 5.40
CA ARG A 397 -24.13 6.10 4.42
C ARG A 397 -24.29 5.70 2.96
N ALA A 398 -24.68 4.46 2.63
CA ALA A 398 -24.94 4.11 1.23
C ALA A 398 -26.18 4.85 0.71
N PRO A 399 -26.15 5.41 -0.51
CA PRO A 399 -27.33 5.99 -1.15
C PRO A 399 -28.47 4.97 -1.27
N GLU A 400 -29.72 5.39 -1.03
CA GLU A 400 -30.89 4.50 -1.12
C GLU A 400 -31.04 3.86 -2.51
N SER A 401 -30.59 4.53 -3.58
CA SER A 401 -30.57 3.95 -4.92
C SER A 401 -29.70 2.70 -5.03
N TRP A 402 -28.55 2.66 -4.33
CA TRP A 402 -27.64 1.51 -4.34
C TRP A 402 -28.18 0.35 -3.51
N LYS A 403 -28.86 0.64 -2.40
CA LYS A 403 -29.51 -0.38 -1.58
C LYS A 403 -30.63 -1.05 -2.36
N ARG A 404 -31.43 -0.26 -3.06
CA ARG A 404 -32.56 -0.75 -3.86
C ARG A 404 -32.12 -1.57 -5.08
N GLU A 405 -31.03 -1.18 -5.74
CA GLU A 405 -30.42 -1.98 -6.82
C GLU A 405 -29.91 -3.33 -6.31
N TRP A 406 -29.34 -3.38 -5.10
CA TRP A 406 -28.90 -4.63 -4.46
C TRP A 406 -30.08 -5.54 -4.08
N ASP A 407 -31.14 -4.98 -3.50
CA ASP A 407 -32.35 -5.73 -3.13
C ASP A 407 -33.12 -6.25 -4.37
N GLU A 408 -32.91 -5.66 -5.54
CA GLU A 408 -33.48 -6.13 -6.82
C GLU A 408 -32.66 -7.27 -7.45
N GLU A 409 -31.41 -7.49 -7.03
CA GLU A 409 -30.53 -8.57 -7.52
C GLU A 409 -30.59 -9.86 -6.66
N GLU A 410 -31.08 -9.79 -5.42
CA GLU A 410 -31.29 -10.93 -4.50
C GLU A 410 -32.68 -11.56 -4.64
#